data_AF-A0A9W7YMD4-F1
#
_entry.id   AF-A0A9W7YMD4-F1
#
_cell.length_a   1.000
_cell.length_b   1.000
_cell.length_c   1.000
_cell.angle_alpha   90.00
_cell.angle_beta   90.00
_cell.angle_gamma   90.00
#
_symmetry.space_group_name_H-M   'P 1'
#
loop_
_entity.id
_entity.type
_entity.pdbx_description
1 polymer ?
#
loop_
_entity_poly.entity_id
_entity_poly.type
_entity_poly.pdbx_seq_one_letter_code
_entity_poly.pdbx_strand_id
1 'polypeptide(L)'
;MDKSSLELQQADDELLSLLDVFAEYQQLQEAANGGLKRGYFDLAVAKRTAGYRWISPDMYSGRARAIATVAVDEASGTITYTRRTPSATNNADKSEQSGGLRKRGAKPKTVNNDEKNENETRKVSDDPLLWFGMLVPPALKDAQTQFTTTLDQLMRLADLKQQLAHKLDALNITLA
;
A
#
# COMPACT_ATOMS: atom_id res chain seq x y z
N MET A 1 48.13 26.22 -1.20
CA MET A 1 47.03 25.23 -1.15
C MET A 1 45.80 26.07 -0.98
N ASP A 2 45.29 26.46 -2.14
CA ASP A 2 44.62 27.73 -2.33
C ASP A 2 43.14 27.53 -2.04
N LYS A 3 42.51 28.43 -1.29
CA LYS A 3 41.11 28.29 -0.88
C LYS A 3 40.18 28.04 -2.07
N SER A 4 40.51 28.61 -3.23
CA SER A 4 39.82 28.39 -4.50
C SER A 4 39.85 26.94 -4.99
N SER A 5 40.94 26.18 -4.76
CA SER A 5 40.99 24.77 -5.19
C SER A 5 40.12 23.86 -4.32
N LEU A 6 39.95 24.22 -3.04
CA LEU A 6 39.09 23.49 -2.11
C LEU A 6 37.60 23.71 -2.42
N GLU A 7 37.21 24.95 -2.76
CA GLU A 7 35.84 25.26 -3.15
C GLU A 7 35.43 24.56 -4.46
N LEU A 8 36.34 24.48 -5.43
CA LEU A 8 36.15 23.72 -6.66
C LEU A 8 35.95 22.22 -6.43
N GLN A 9 36.74 21.62 -5.51
CA GLN A 9 36.59 20.21 -5.15
C GLN A 9 35.23 19.96 -4.48
N GLN A 10 34.80 20.86 -3.59
CA GLN A 10 33.52 20.73 -2.91
C GLN A 10 32.33 20.83 -3.87
N ALA A 11 32.38 21.73 -4.86
CA ALA A 11 31.35 21.85 -5.88
C ALA A 11 31.27 20.60 -6.78
N ASP A 12 32.41 20.02 -7.14
CA ASP A 12 32.48 18.78 -7.93
C ASP A 12 31.89 17.59 -7.15
N ASP A 13 32.26 17.44 -5.88
CA ASP A 13 31.71 16.41 -4.98
C ASP A 13 30.17 16.55 -4.82
N GLU A 14 29.68 17.79 -4.70
CA GLU A 14 28.25 18.05 -4.59
C GLU A 14 27.51 17.72 -5.89
N LEU A 15 28.09 18.04 -7.04
CA LEU A 15 27.55 17.70 -8.36
C LEU A 15 27.51 16.18 -8.58
N LEU A 16 28.55 15.46 -8.20
CA LEU A 16 28.57 13.99 -8.24
C LEU A 16 27.42 13.42 -7.39
N SER A 17 27.25 13.93 -6.16
CA SER A 17 26.16 13.49 -5.28
C SER A 17 24.77 13.78 -5.86
N LEU A 18 24.61 14.86 -6.63
CA LEU A 18 23.36 15.19 -7.32
C LEU A 18 23.08 14.19 -8.45
N LEU A 19 24.11 13.86 -9.24
CA LEU A 19 23.99 12.90 -10.35
C LEU A 19 23.65 11.50 -9.85
N ASP A 20 24.19 11.09 -8.70
CA ASP A 20 23.85 9.81 -8.06
C ASP A 20 22.37 9.76 -7.67
N VAL A 21 21.86 10.78 -6.98
CA VAL A 21 20.43 10.88 -6.61
C VAL A 21 19.54 10.91 -7.85
N PHE A 22 19.99 11.57 -8.92
CA PHE A 22 19.25 11.61 -10.19
C PHE A 22 19.20 10.24 -10.88
N ALA A 23 20.30 9.50 -10.88
CA ALA A 23 20.34 8.14 -11.41
C ALA A 23 19.39 7.21 -10.62
N GLU A 24 19.40 7.30 -9.28
CA GLU A 24 18.45 6.56 -8.44
C GLU A 24 16.99 6.94 -8.74
N TYR A 25 16.71 8.23 -8.92
CA TYR A 25 15.38 8.73 -9.28
C TYR A 25 14.90 8.13 -10.60
N GLN A 26 15.74 8.10 -11.64
CA GLN A 26 15.39 7.53 -12.95
C GLN A 26 15.06 6.03 -12.86
N GLN A 27 15.91 5.26 -12.16
CA GLN A 27 15.68 3.83 -11.96
C GLN A 27 14.35 3.55 -11.24
N LEU A 28 14.05 4.34 -10.21
CA LEU A 28 12.83 4.18 -9.42
C LEU A 28 11.58 4.59 -10.25
N GLN A 29 11.70 5.62 -11.09
CA GLN A 29 10.66 6.03 -12.02
C GLN A 29 10.34 4.93 -13.04
N GLU A 30 11.36 4.28 -13.60
CA GLU A 30 11.16 3.15 -14.52
C GLU A 30 10.50 1.95 -13.83
N ALA A 31 10.94 1.62 -12.62
CA ALA A 31 10.35 0.55 -11.83
C ALA A 31 8.87 0.83 -11.49
N ALA A 32 8.55 2.05 -11.06
CA ALA A 32 7.19 2.47 -10.76
C ALA A 32 6.30 2.42 -12.01
N ASN A 33 6.79 2.89 -13.16
CA ASN A 33 6.09 2.80 -14.43
C ASN A 33 5.82 1.33 -14.83
N GLY A 34 6.79 0.44 -14.62
CA GLY A 34 6.64 -0.99 -14.88
C GLY A 34 5.55 -1.62 -14.01
N GLY A 35 5.55 -1.33 -12.72
CA GLY A 35 4.54 -1.84 -11.79
C GLY A 35 3.15 -1.26 -12.10
N LEU A 36 3.03 0.02 -12.44
CA LEU A 36 1.75 0.63 -12.82
C LEU A 36 1.17 -0.04 -14.07
N LYS A 37 1.98 -0.25 -15.11
CA LYS A 37 1.55 -0.96 -16.33
C LYS A 37 1.01 -2.35 -16.02
N ARG A 38 1.71 -3.11 -15.16
CA ARG A 38 1.28 -4.44 -14.71
C ARG A 38 -0.02 -4.37 -13.91
N GLY A 39 -0.12 -3.49 -12.93
CA GLY A 39 -1.32 -3.31 -12.12
C GLY A 39 -2.56 -2.94 -12.94
N TYR A 40 -2.43 -2.03 -13.91
CA TYR A 40 -3.53 -1.70 -14.82
C TYR A 40 -3.90 -2.84 -15.76
N PHE A 41 -2.92 -3.61 -16.22
CA PHE A 41 -3.17 -4.80 -17.03
C PHE A 41 -3.93 -5.87 -16.24
N ASP A 42 -3.48 -6.18 -15.02
CA ASP A 42 -4.13 -7.16 -14.14
C ASP A 42 -5.56 -6.72 -13.77
N LEU A 43 -5.77 -5.42 -13.55
CA LEU A 43 -7.09 -4.84 -13.35
C LEU A 43 -7.99 -5.01 -14.59
N ALA A 44 -7.45 -4.85 -15.80
CA ALA A 44 -8.20 -5.10 -17.03
C ALA A 44 -8.57 -6.59 -17.18
N VAL A 45 -7.66 -7.50 -16.84
CA VAL A 45 -7.93 -8.96 -16.80
C VAL A 45 -9.01 -9.28 -15.78
N ALA A 46 -8.96 -8.68 -14.58
CA ALA A 46 -9.98 -8.85 -13.55
C ALA A 46 -11.36 -8.37 -14.04
N LYS A 47 -11.44 -7.20 -14.68
CA LYS A 47 -12.69 -6.68 -15.27
C LYS A 47 -13.25 -7.59 -16.36
N ARG A 48 -12.37 -8.14 -17.21
CA ARG A 48 -12.77 -9.07 -18.27
C ARG A 48 -13.33 -10.37 -17.72
N THR A 49 -12.72 -10.92 -16.67
CA THR A 49 -13.10 -12.22 -16.10
C THR A 49 -14.30 -12.13 -15.16
N ALA A 50 -14.43 -11.05 -14.37
CA ALA A 50 -15.54 -10.83 -13.46
C ALA A 50 -16.82 -10.28 -14.15
N GLY A 51 -16.68 -9.72 -15.34
CA GLY A 51 -17.77 -9.09 -16.09
C GLY A 51 -17.98 -7.62 -15.74
N TYR A 52 -18.67 -6.90 -16.63
CA TYR A 52 -18.76 -5.42 -16.62
C TYR A 52 -19.36 -4.82 -15.34
N ARG A 53 -20.20 -5.55 -14.61
CA ARG A 53 -20.93 -5.02 -13.44
C ARG A 53 -20.17 -5.16 -12.12
N TRP A 54 -19.24 -6.12 -12.03
CA TRP A 54 -18.68 -6.56 -10.75
C TRP A 54 -17.75 -5.52 -10.12
N ILE A 55 -16.94 -4.83 -10.92
CA ILE A 55 -15.97 -3.84 -10.46
C ILE A 55 -16.47 -2.45 -10.87
N SER A 56 -17.44 -1.95 -10.09
CA SER A 56 -18.08 -0.65 -10.30
C SER A 56 -17.98 0.22 -9.04
N PRO A 57 -17.99 1.56 -9.17
CA PRO A 57 -18.01 2.46 -8.03
C PRO A 57 -19.17 2.22 -7.06
N ASP A 58 -20.30 1.71 -7.55
CA ASP A 58 -21.50 1.40 -6.76
C ASP A 58 -21.26 0.31 -5.70
N MET A 59 -20.18 -0.46 -5.82
CA MET A 59 -19.83 -1.53 -4.87
C MET A 59 -19.01 -1.04 -3.68
N TYR A 60 -18.58 0.23 -3.68
CA TYR A 60 -17.87 0.79 -2.52
C TYR A 60 -18.81 0.88 -1.32
N SER A 61 -18.36 0.33 -0.19
CA SER A 61 -19.06 0.49 1.09
C SER A 61 -19.06 1.96 1.50
N GLY A 62 -20.17 2.46 2.05
CA GLY A 62 -20.22 3.79 2.69
C GLY A 62 -19.28 3.94 3.89
N ARG A 63 -18.66 2.83 4.35
CA ARG A 63 -17.62 2.80 5.39
C ARG A 63 -16.20 2.75 4.81
N ALA A 64 -16.04 2.89 3.49
CA ALA A 64 -14.74 2.87 2.85
C ALA A 64 -13.81 3.93 3.47
N ARG A 65 -12.64 3.49 3.94
CA ARG A 65 -11.61 4.35 4.51
C ARG A 65 -10.31 4.17 3.73
N ALA A 66 -9.59 5.26 3.53
CA ALA A 66 -8.26 5.21 2.95
C ALA A 66 -7.33 4.34 3.81
N ILE A 67 -6.59 3.45 3.14
CA ILE A 67 -5.58 2.59 3.76
C ILE A 67 -4.25 3.32 3.86
N ALA A 68 -3.90 4.06 2.81
CA ALA A 68 -2.71 4.88 2.74
C ALA A 68 -3.11 6.35 2.89
N THR A 69 -2.42 7.05 3.79
CA THR A 69 -2.57 8.49 4.02
C THR A 69 -1.20 9.14 3.96
N VAL A 70 -1.14 10.26 3.23
CA VAL A 70 0.06 11.09 3.11
C VAL A 70 -0.26 12.42 3.79
N ALA A 71 0.56 12.77 4.78
CA ALA A 71 0.54 14.11 5.38
C ALA A 71 1.83 14.82 4.97
N VAL A 72 1.69 16.04 4.46
CA VAL A 72 2.83 16.91 4.18
C VAL A 72 2.81 17.98 5.25
N ASP A 73 3.89 18.06 6.02
CA ASP A 73 4.05 19.14 7.00
C ASP A 73 4.67 20.35 6.30
N GLU A 74 3.90 21.44 6.18
CA GLU A 74 4.28 22.64 5.42
C GLU A 74 5.51 23.35 6.00
N ALA A 75 5.76 23.22 7.30
CA ALA A 75 6.86 23.89 7.98
C ALA A 75 8.23 23.19 7.77
N SER A 76 8.22 21.86 7.66
CA SER A 76 9.44 21.05 7.52
C SER A 76 9.61 20.45 6.12
N GLY A 77 8.59 20.57 5.27
CA GLY A 77 8.53 19.87 3.99
C GLY A 77 8.55 18.35 4.12
N THR A 78 8.38 17.79 5.33
CA THR A 78 8.55 16.35 5.54
C THR A 78 7.29 15.61 5.12
N ILE A 79 7.44 14.66 4.21
CA ILE A 79 6.35 13.80 3.74
C ILE A 79 6.21 12.62 4.70
N THR A 80 5.13 12.59 5.47
CA THR A 80 4.82 11.47 6.36
C THR A 80 3.85 10.51 5.68
N TYR A 81 4.35 9.33 5.35
CA TYR A 81 3.55 8.26 4.77
C TYR A 81 3.11 7.27 5.84
N THR A 82 1.80 7.08 5.95
CA THR A 82 1.20 6.12 6.88
C THR A 82 0.32 5.16 6.10
N ARG A 83 0.62 3.87 6.24
CA ARG A 83 -0.19 2.78 5.66
C ARG A 83 -0.74 1.94 6.79
N ARG A 84 -2.07 1.79 6.84
CA ARG A 84 -2.74 0.84 7.71
C ARG A 84 -2.62 -0.56 7.11
N THR A 85 -2.31 -1.58 7.91
CA THR A 85 -2.51 -2.96 7.50
C THR A 85 -3.99 -3.32 7.72
N PRO A 86 -4.75 -3.76 6.71
CA PRO A 86 -6.10 -4.23 6.93
C PRO A 86 -6.02 -5.47 7.84
N SER A 87 -6.56 -5.36 9.04
CA SER A 87 -6.61 -6.50 9.96
C SER A 87 -7.56 -7.53 9.38
N ALA A 88 -7.02 -8.64 8.90
CA ALA A 88 -7.80 -9.85 8.74
C ALA A 88 -8.15 -10.34 10.15
N THR A 89 -9.32 -9.97 10.67
CA THR A 89 -9.90 -10.65 11.82
C THR A 89 -10.20 -12.09 11.42
N ASN A 90 -9.20 -12.96 11.55
CA ASN A 90 -9.37 -14.40 11.66
C ASN A 90 -8.65 -14.83 12.93
N ASN A 91 -9.45 -15.34 13.87
CA ASN A 91 -9.00 -15.97 15.11
C ASN A 91 -7.83 -16.94 14.85
N ALA A 92 -6.64 -16.56 15.29
CA ALA A 92 -5.50 -17.45 15.41
C ALA A 92 -5.13 -17.54 16.88
N ASP A 93 -5.91 -18.32 17.64
CA ASP A 93 -5.35 -19.12 18.73
C ASP A 93 -6.35 -20.20 19.17
N LYS A 94 -6.15 -21.41 18.64
CA LYS A 94 -6.28 -22.69 19.35
C LYS A 94 -5.91 -23.81 18.38
N SER A 95 -4.62 -24.11 18.37
CA SER A 95 -4.06 -25.35 17.86
C SER A 95 -4.59 -26.56 18.63
N GLU A 96 -5.18 -27.47 17.87
CA GLU A 96 -5.16 -28.94 17.97
C GLU A 96 -4.83 -29.62 19.32
N GLN A 97 -5.78 -30.42 19.79
CA GLN A 97 -5.46 -31.66 20.49
C GLN A 97 -6.43 -32.78 20.11
N SER A 98 -5.88 -33.71 19.31
CA SER A 98 -6.17 -35.15 19.21
C SER A 98 -7.59 -35.69 19.45
N GLY A 99 -8.07 -36.44 18.44
CA GLY A 99 -8.60 -37.78 18.68
C GLY A 99 -10.07 -38.00 18.37
N GLY A 100 -10.35 -39.00 17.53
CA GLY A 100 -11.58 -39.79 17.68
C GLY A 100 -12.55 -39.75 16.51
N LEU A 101 -12.34 -40.66 15.57
CA LEU A 101 -13.29 -41.13 14.58
C LEU A 101 -14.61 -41.59 15.28
N ARG A 102 -15.76 -41.09 14.78
CA ARG A 102 -17.15 -41.60 14.96
C ARG A 102 -17.84 -41.41 16.33
N LYS A 103 -19.01 -40.76 16.30
CA LYS A 103 -20.30 -41.43 16.60
C LYS A 103 -21.48 -40.69 15.98
N ARG A 104 -22.29 -41.46 15.25
CA ARG A 104 -23.52 -41.06 14.55
C ARG A 104 -24.68 -41.53 15.42
N GLY A 105 -25.57 -40.61 15.81
CA GLY A 105 -26.92 -40.92 16.29
C GLY A 105 -27.19 -40.69 17.79
N ALA A 106 -27.86 -39.58 18.11
CA ALA A 106 -29.00 -39.52 19.04
C ALA A 106 -29.67 -38.13 18.94
N LYS A 107 -31.01 -38.13 18.94
CA LYS A 107 -31.94 -36.99 18.72
C LYS A 107 -32.19 -36.16 20.03
N PRO A 108 -32.94 -35.04 19.97
CA PRO A 108 -32.68 -33.81 20.74
C PRO A 108 -33.53 -33.67 22.01
N LYS A 109 -33.11 -32.79 22.93
CA LYS A 109 -33.99 -32.20 23.95
C LYS A 109 -33.62 -30.74 24.29
N THR A 110 -34.56 -29.87 23.94
CA THR A 110 -35.12 -28.74 24.71
C THR A 110 -34.19 -27.65 25.27
N VAL A 111 -34.25 -26.51 24.57
CA VAL A 111 -34.56 -25.14 25.05
C VAL A 111 -34.29 -24.87 26.54
N ASN A 112 -33.38 -23.93 26.80
CA ASN A 112 -33.62 -22.87 27.77
C ASN A 112 -32.98 -21.56 27.29
N ASN A 113 -33.78 -20.52 27.44
CA ASN A 113 -33.51 -19.10 27.21
C ASN A 113 -32.27 -18.65 27.95
N ASP A 114 -31.36 -17.97 27.26
CA ASP A 114 -30.55 -16.91 27.86
C ASP A 114 -30.33 -15.82 26.80
N GLU A 115 -31.01 -14.70 27.04
CA GLU A 115 -30.91 -13.46 26.30
C GLU A 115 -29.46 -12.94 26.38
N LYS A 116 -28.73 -13.04 25.27
CA LYS A 116 -27.45 -12.35 25.08
C LYS A 116 -27.42 -11.67 23.71
N ASN A 117 -27.77 -10.39 23.73
CA ASN A 117 -27.32 -9.33 22.82
C ASN A 117 -27.07 -9.75 21.36
N GLU A 118 -28.14 -9.88 20.59
CA GLU A 118 -28.10 -9.76 19.14
C GLU A 118 -27.82 -8.30 18.75
N ASN A 119 -26.56 -7.90 18.83
CA ASN A 119 -26.03 -6.76 18.09
C ASN A 119 -24.56 -7.03 17.73
N GLU A 120 -24.28 -8.24 17.25
CA GLU A 120 -23.10 -8.46 16.43
C GLU A 120 -23.38 -7.87 15.04
N THR A 121 -23.23 -6.54 14.92
CA THR A 121 -23.02 -5.93 13.61
C THR A 121 -21.83 -6.67 13.00
N ARG A 122 -22.09 -7.52 12.00
CA ARG A 122 -21.08 -8.25 11.25
C ARG A 122 -19.91 -7.30 11.02
N LYS A 123 -18.76 -7.59 11.62
CA LYS A 123 -17.54 -6.80 11.43
C LYS A 123 -17.22 -6.91 9.95
N VAL A 124 -17.68 -5.94 9.17
CA VAL A 124 -17.34 -5.83 7.76
C VAL A 124 -15.84 -5.65 7.76
N SER A 125 -15.15 -6.63 7.17
CA SER A 125 -13.70 -6.60 7.00
C SER A 125 -13.28 -5.26 6.40
N ASP A 126 -12.28 -4.62 7.00
CA ASP A 126 -11.67 -3.39 6.48
C ASP A 126 -10.88 -3.62 5.18
N ASP A 127 -10.85 -4.85 4.65
CA ASP A 127 -10.21 -5.20 3.40
C ASP A 127 -11.05 -4.73 2.20
N PRO A 128 -10.52 -3.82 1.35
CA PRO A 128 -11.23 -3.29 0.19
C PRO A 128 -11.50 -4.34 -0.89
N LEU A 129 -10.76 -5.46 -0.90
CA LEU A 129 -11.05 -6.55 -1.85
C LEU A 129 -12.42 -7.17 -1.58
N LEU A 130 -12.84 -7.24 -0.31
CA LEU A 130 -14.08 -7.89 0.11
C LEU A 130 -15.32 -7.03 -0.18
N TRP A 131 -15.14 -5.76 -0.56
CA TRP A 131 -16.24 -4.90 -1.05
C TRP A 131 -16.81 -5.41 -2.37
N PHE A 132 -16.02 -6.14 -3.17
CA PHE A 132 -16.45 -6.74 -4.42
C PHE A 132 -17.00 -8.16 -4.24
N GLY A 133 -17.42 -8.54 -3.03
CA GLY A 133 -18.04 -9.84 -2.75
C GLY A 133 -17.07 -10.92 -2.27
N MET A 134 -17.60 -12.12 -2.02
CA MET A 134 -16.87 -13.21 -1.35
C MET A 134 -15.78 -13.85 -2.23
N LEU A 135 -15.95 -13.86 -3.55
CA LEU A 135 -15.02 -14.50 -4.47
C LEU A 135 -14.30 -13.45 -5.33
N VAL A 136 -13.10 -13.09 -4.87
CA VAL A 136 -12.25 -12.09 -5.52
C VAL A 136 -11.42 -12.75 -6.63
N PRO A 137 -11.46 -12.27 -7.89
CA PRO A 137 -10.60 -12.77 -8.95
C PRO A 137 -9.11 -12.68 -8.58
N PRO A 138 -8.27 -13.68 -8.91
CA PRO A 138 -6.85 -13.65 -8.57
C PRO A 138 -6.14 -12.42 -9.16
N ALA A 139 -6.45 -12.05 -10.40
CA ALA A 139 -5.91 -10.86 -11.06
C ALA A 139 -6.25 -9.55 -10.32
N LEU A 140 -7.35 -9.50 -9.55
CA LEU A 140 -7.68 -8.31 -8.76
C LEU A 140 -6.78 -8.21 -7.51
N LYS A 141 -6.43 -9.35 -6.91
CA LYS A 141 -5.47 -9.41 -5.81
C LYS A 141 -4.09 -9.00 -6.31
N ASP A 142 -3.68 -9.53 -7.45
CA ASP A 142 -2.41 -9.20 -8.08
C ASP A 142 -2.34 -7.69 -8.38
N ALA A 143 -3.39 -7.13 -8.99
CA ALA A 143 -3.48 -5.69 -9.23
C ALA A 143 -3.33 -4.86 -7.95
N GLN A 144 -4.01 -5.23 -6.86
CA GLN A 144 -3.87 -4.55 -5.57
C GLN A 144 -2.43 -4.61 -5.07
N THR A 145 -1.77 -5.78 -5.12
CA THR A 145 -0.38 -5.90 -4.70
C THR A 145 0.54 -5.00 -5.52
N GLN A 146 0.40 -4.98 -6.85
CA GLN A 146 1.20 -4.12 -7.74
C GLN A 146 0.95 -2.63 -7.46
N PHE A 147 -0.30 -2.22 -7.22
CA PHE A 147 -0.58 -0.83 -6.86
C PHE A 147 -0.01 -0.45 -5.49
N THR A 148 -0.04 -1.35 -4.50
CA THR A 148 0.55 -1.07 -3.19
C THR A 148 2.07 -0.97 -3.25
N THR A 149 2.75 -1.87 -3.96
CA THR A 149 4.22 -1.83 -4.09
C THR A 149 4.67 -0.61 -4.88
N THR A 150 3.96 -0.26 -5.97
CA THR A 150 4.26 0.96 -6.75
C THR A 150 4.00 2.23 -5.98
N LEU A 151 2.97 2.27 -5.12
CA LEU A 151 2.75 3.42 -4.24
C LEU A 151 3.94 3.65 -3.31
N ASP A 152 4.50 2.57 -2.71
CA ASP A 152 5.70 2.70 -1.88
C ASP A 152 6.91 3.21 -2.68
N GLN A 153 7.06 2.77 -3.93
CA GLN A 153 8.08 3.30 -4.85
C GLN A 153 7.85 4.78 -5.18
N LEU A 154 6.60 5.19 -5.40
CA LEU A 154 6.24 6.58 -5.69
C LEU A 154 6.49 7.52 -4.49
N MET A 155 6.27 7.03 -3.27
CA MET A 155 6.62 7.80 -2.06
C MET A 155 8.12 8.06 -2.00
N ARG A 156 8.93 7.02 -2.20
CA ARG A 156 10.40 7.17 -2.23
C ARG A 156 10.86 8.05 -3.40
N LEU A 157 10.17 8.01 -4.54
CA LEU A 157 10.42 8.92 -5.67
C LEU A 157 10.15 10.37 -5.27
N ALA A 158 9.07 10.64 -4.53
CA ALA A 158 8.75 11.97 -4.03
C ALA A 158 9.84 12.50 -3.09
N ASP A 159 10.35 11.66 -2.18
CA ASP A 159 11.45 12.01 -1.28
C ASP A 159 12.74 12.33 -2.07
N LEU A 160 13.11 11.50 -3.05
CA LEU A 160 14.27 11.74 -3.92
C LEU A 160 14.11 13.05 -4.71
N LYS A 161 12.91 13.33 -5.21
CA LYS A 161 12.61 14.59 -5.91
C LYS A 161 12.83 15.80 -5.00
N GLN A 162 12.43 15.71 -3.73
CA GLN A 162 12.65 16.77 -2.75
C GLN A 162 14.14 16.95 -2.44
N GLN A 163 14.89 15.84 -2.31
CA GLN A 163 16.34 15.89 -2.11
C GLN A 163 17.06 16.53 -3.32
N LEU A 164 16.63 16.20 -4.54
CA LEU A 164 17.15 16.83 -5.76
C LEU A 164 16.89 18.34 -5.76
N ALA A 165 15.67 18.77 -5.41
CA ALA A 165 15.35 20.20 -5.32
C ALA A 165 16.25 20.92 -4.31
N HIS A 166 16.43 20.34 -3.11
CA HIS A 166 17.29 20.92 -2.09
C HIS A 166 18.76 21.00 -2.51
N LYS A 167 19.29 19.97 -3.21
CA LYS A 167 20.67 19.98 -3.73
C LYS A 167 20.87 21.01 -4.85
N LEU A 168 19.87 21.19 -5.72
CA LEU A 168 19.91 22.23 -6.76
C LEU A 168 19.93 23.64 -6.14
N ASP A 169 19.15 23.85 -5.08
CA ASP A 169 19.15 25.13 -4.36
C ASP A 169 20.49 25.41 -3.67
N ALA A 170 21.13 24.39 -3.09
CA ALA A 170 22.45 24.51 -2.48
C ALA A 170 23.54 24.88 -3.51
N LEU A 171 23.54 24.23 -4.68
CA LEU A 171 24.46 24.53 -5.78
C LEU A 171 24.28 25.95 -6.35
N ASN A 172 23.04 26.44 -6.42
CA ASN A 172 22.77 27.81 -6.85
C ASN A 172 23.32 28.84 -5.85
N ILE A 173 23.41 28.51 -4.56
CA ILE A 173 23.98 29.38 -3.53
C ILE A 173 25.51 29.35 -3.57
N THR A 174 26.13 28.20 -3.86
CA THR A 174 27.59 28.08 -3.89
C THR A 174 28.22 28.67 -5.16
N LEU A 175 27.47 28.75 -6.26
CA LEU A 175 27.93 29.34 -7.52
C LEU A 175 27.60 30.85 -7.68
N ALA A 176 26.80 31.43 -6.78
CA ALA A 176 26.42 32.84 -6.79
C ALA A 176 27.34 33.71 -5.91
#